data_AF-A0A916I8E3-F1
#
_entry.id   AF-A0A916I8E3-F1
#
_cell.length_a   1.000
_cell.length_b   1.000
_cell.length_c   1.000
_cell.angle_alpha   90.00
_cell.angle_beta   90.00
_cell.angle_gamma   90.00
#
_symmetry.space_group_name_H-M   'P 1'
#
loop_
_entity.id
_entity.type
_entity.pdbx_description
1 polymer ?
#
loop_
_entity_poly.entity_id
_entity_poly.type
_entity_poly.pdbx_seq_one_letter_code
_entity_poly.pdbx_strand_id
1 'polypeptide(L)'
;MDIFGIGGAELLVILLVAGIILGPERLARMGREAGKFVRNTKTYFNSLSGELKSELDMLDELRDVTREADKTAGDLSLKNRPHS
;
A
#
# COMPACT_ATOMS: atom_id res chain seq x y z
N MET A 1 -18.67 -3.53 19.80
CA MET A 1 -17.74 -4.42 19.08
C MET A 1 -16.55 -4.61 20.00
N ASP A 2 -16.44 -5.79 20.60
CA ASP A 2 -15.35 -6.12 21.52
C ASP A 2 -14.15 -6.60 20.69
N ILE A 3 -13.03 -5.91 20.83
CA ILE A 3 -11.78 -6.33 20.21
C ILE A 3 -11.22 -7.47 21.07
N PHE A 4 -11.18 -8.69 20.51
CA PHE A 4 -10.66 -9.90 21.19
C PHE A 4 -11.38 -10.28 22.51
N GLY A 5 -12.65 -9.93 22.67
CA GLY A 5 -13.42 -10.18 23.91
C GLY A 5 -13.04 -9.26 25.07
N ILE A 6 -12.26 -8.21 24.80
CA ILE A 6 -11.83 -7.19 25.76
C ILE A 6 -12.66 -5.94 25.51
N GLY A 7 -13.45 -5.54 26.50
CA GLY A 7 -14.20 -4.28 26.49
C GLY A 7 -13.28 -3.07 26.73
N GLY A 8 -13.78 -1.87 26.43
CA GLY A 8 -13.00 -0.63 26.60
C GLY A 8 -12.44 -0.42 28.02
N ALA A 9 -13.16 -0.87 29.05
CA ALA A 9 -12.72 -0.80 30.44
C ALA A 9 -11.54 -1.75 30.75
N GLU A 10 -11.57 -2.99 30.23
CA GLU A 10 -10.49 -3.96 30.43
C GLU A 10 -9.20 -3.50 29.74
N LEU A 11 -9.32 -2.91 28.54
CA LEU A 11 -8.19 -2.33 27.82
C LEU A 11 -7.55 -1.17 28.61
N LEU A 12 -8.35 -0.33 29.26
CA LEU A 12 -7.84 0.72 30.15
C LEU A 12 -7.08 0.17 31.35
N VAL A 13 -7.57 -0.90 31.98
CA VAL A 13 -6.88 -1.56 33.11
C VAL A 13 -5.54 -2.14 32.66
N ILE A 14 -5.50 -2.81 31.50
CA ILE A 14 -4.26 -3.34 30.93
C ILE A 14 -3.26 -2.22 30.65
N LEU A 15 -3.71 -1.11 30.05
CA LEU A 15 -2.85 0.06 29.82
C LEU A 15 -2.30 0.66 31.11
N LEU A 16 -3.13 0.73 32.15
CA LEU A 16 -2.71 1.23 33.46
C LEU A 16 -1.63 0.33 34.08
N VAL A 17 -1.86 -0.97 34.12
CA VAL A 17 -0.91 -1.95 34.66
C VAL A 17 0.39 -1.96 33.86
N ALA A 18 0.31 -2.02 32.54
CA ALA A 18 1.47 -1.95 31.66
C ALA A 18 2.24 -0.64 31.85
N GLY A 19 1.54 0.48 31.99
CA GLY A 19 2.13 1.79 32.26
C GLY A 19 2.82 1.88 33.61
N ILE A 20 2.34 1.19 34.65
CA ILE A 20 3.01 1.13 35.95
C ILE A 20 4.27 0.26 35.87
N ILE A 21 4.19 -0.91 35.24
CA ILE A 21 5.31 -1.87 35.16
C ILE A 21 6.47 -1.32 34.31
N LEU A 22 6.15 -0.82 33.11
CA LEU A 22 7.15 -0.25 32.21
C LEU A 22 7.50 1.20 32.57
N GLY A 23 6.60 1.91 33.23
CA GLY A 23 6.63 3.35 33.41
C GLY A 23 5.97 4.08 32.22
N PRO A 24 5.12 5.10 32.48
CA PRO A 24 4.45 5.86 31.42
C PRO A 24 5.45 6.57 30.49
N GLU A 25 6.61 6.94 31.03
CA GLU A 25 7.69 7.57 30.27
C GLU A 25 8.31 6.61 29.24
N ARG A 26 8.47 5.32 29.56
CA ARG A 26 9.02 4.33 28.62
C ARG A 26 8.04 3.99 27.50
N LEU A 27 6.76 3.81 27.81
CA LEU A 27 5.73 3.59 26.79
C LEU A 27 5.66 4.76 25.81
N ALA A 28 5.67 6.00 26.32
CA ALA A 28 5.68 7.19 25.48
C ALA A 28 6.97 7.32 24.66
N ARG A 29 8.13 7.02 25.24
CA ARG A 29 9.42 7.03 24.53
C ARG A 29 9.45 6.00 23.40
N MET A 30 9.04 4.76 23.66
CA MET A 30 8.93 3.70 22.65
C MET A 30 7.93 4.05 21.55
N GLY A 31 6.77 4.62 21.92
CA GLY A 31 5.79 5.10 20.94
C GLY A 31 6.33 6.23 20.05
N ARG A 32 7.10 7.17 20.63
CA ARG A 32 7.76 8.25 19.88
C ARG A 32 8.84 7.71 18.93
N GLU A 33 9.64 6.74 19.38
CA GLU A 33 10.68 6.13 18.56
C GLU A 33 10.08 5.27 17.42
N ALA A 34 9.07 4.45 17.74
CA ALA A 34 8.32 3.68 16.74
C ALA A 34 7.60 4.59 15.74
N GLY A 35 6.99 5.69 16.20
CA GLY A 35 6.34 6.67 15.33
C GLY A 35 7.32 7.35 14.38
N LYS A 36 8.53 7.71 14.86
CA LYS A 36 9.61 8.22 14.01
C LYS A 36 10.06 7.19 12.99
N PHE A 37 10.22 5.93 13.41
CA PHE A 37 10.58 4.83 12.51
C PHE A 37 9.53 4.65 11.41
N VAL A 38 8.25 4.52 11.78
CA VAL A 38 7.13 4.40 10.83
C VAL A 38 7.06 5.60 9.88
N ARG A 39 7.27 6.83 10.39
CA ARG A 39 7.29 8.04 9.55
C ARG A 39 8.41 8.01 8.52
N ASN A 40 9.60 7.61 8.94
CA ASN A 40 10.75 7.49 8.05
C ASN A 40 10.49 6.39 7.01
N THR A 41 10.10 5.20 7.45
CA THR A 41 9.72 4.07 6.59
C THR A 41 8.63 4.43 5.57
N LYS A 42 7.58 5.16 5.98
CA LYS A 42 6.54 5.66 5.06
C LYS A 42 7.13 6.58 3.98
N THR A 43 8.12 7.39 4.32
CA THR A 43 8.78 8.29 3.36
C THR A 43 9.57 7.49 2.32
N TYR A 44 10.28 6.43 2.74
CA TYR A 44 10.95 5.50 1.82
C TYR A 44 9.97 4.71 0.95
N PHE A 45 8.86 4.22 1.52
CA PHE A 45 7.83 3.56 0.72
C PHE A 45 7.15 4.52 -0.28
N ASN A 46 6.97 5.80 0.08
CA ASN A 46 6.45 6.81 -0.83
C ASN A 46 7.43 7.16 -1.96
N SER A 47 8.75 7.20 -1.71
CA SER A 47 9.74 7.42 -2.76
C SER A 47 9.82 6.21 -3.70
N LEU A 48 9.83 4.99 -3.16
CA LEU A 48 9.77 3.77 -3.96
C LEU A 48 8.46 3.66 -4.74
N SER A 49 7.34 4.05 -4.14
CA SER A 49 6.05 4.11 -4.82
C SER A 49 6.00 5.22 -5.87
N GLY A 50 6.73 6.32 -5.68
CA GLY A 50 6.84 7.39 -6.67
C GLY A 50 7.65 6.97 -7.90
N GLU A 51 8.76 6.26 -7.67
CA GLU A 51 9.59 5.67 -8.73
C GLU A 51 8.85 4.52 -9.43
N LEU A 52 8.25 3.59 -8.66
CA LEU A 52 7.41 2.52 -9.20
C LEU A 52 6.20 3.07 -9.94
N LYS A 53 5.55 4.15 -9.47
CA LYS A 53 4.42 4.76 -10.19
C LYS A 53 4.88 5.40 -11.49
N SER A 54 6.06 6.02 -11.52
CA SER A 54 6.66 6.51 -12.77
C SER A 54 7.00 5.36 -13.73
N GLU A 55 7.39 4.19 -13.23
CA GLU A 55 7.67 3.01 -14.04
C GLU A 55 6.39 2.25 -14.45
N LEU A 56 5.38 2.23 -13.58
CA LEU A 56 4.05 1.68 -13.86
C LEU A 56 3.27 2.54 -14.85
N ASP A 57 3.43 3.87 -14.83
CA ASP A 57 2.90 4.75 -15.87
C ASP A 57 3.52 4.42 -17.24
N MET A 58 4.82 4.11 -17.30
CA MET A 58 5.45 3.60 -18.54
C MET A 58 4.90 2.23 -18.95
N LEU A 59 4.61 1.35 -17.99
CA LEU A 59 4.01 0.03 -18.26
C LEU A 59 2.56 0.14 -18.75
N ASP A 60 1.79 1.11 -18.26
CA ASP A 60 0.44 1.40 -18.75
C ASP A 60 0.49 1.96 -20.19
N GLU A 61 1.44 2.83 -20.51
CA GLU A 61 1.64 3.36 -21.87
C GLU A 61 2.08 2.25 -22.85
N LEU A 62 2.98 1.35 -22.43
CA LEU A 62 3.36 0.15 -23.19
C LEU A 62 2.18 -0.81 -23.41
N ARG A 63 1.27 -0.93 -22.43
CA ARG A 63 0.07 -1.75 -22.54
C ARG A 63 -0.90 -1.20 -23.58
N ASP A 64 -1.02 0.13 -23.67
CA ASP A 64 -1.86 0.77 -24.69
C ASP A 64 -1.28 0.63 -26.11
N VAL A 65 0.05 0.78 -26.27
CA VAL A 65 0.72 0.52 -27.56
C VAL A 65 0.53 -0.93 -28.02
N THR A 66 0.68 -1.90 -27.11
CA THR A 66 0.48 -3.32 -27.42
C THR A 66 -0.97 -3.59 -27.82
N ARG A 67 -1.93 -2.92 -27.16
CA ARG A 67 -3.36 -3.06 -27.45
C ARG A 67 -3.76 -2.43 -28.79
N GLU A 68 -3.14 -1.32 -29.19
CA GLU A 68 -3.32 -0.74 -30.53
C GLU A 68 -2.68 -1.57 -31.63
N ALA A 69 -1.50 -2.13 -31.38
CA ALA A 69 -0.86 -3.08 -32.30
C ALA A 69 -1.74 -4.32 -32.53
N ASP A 70 -2.32 -4.87 -31.46
CA ASP A 70 -3.20 -6.04 -31.53
C ASP A 70 -4.52 -5.74 -32.23
N LYS A 71 -5.12 -4.56 -32.00
CA LYS A 71 -6.30 -4.09 -32.74
C LYS A 71 -6.03 -3.90 -34.22
N THR A 72 -4.89 -3.29 -34.57
CA THR A 72 -4.49 -3.03 -35.96
C THR A 72 -4.19 -4.35 -36.69
N ALA A 73 -3.52 -5.29 -36.03
CA ALA A 73 -3.28 -6.64 -36.53
C ALA A 73 -4.60 -7.42 -36.71
N GLY A 74 -5.54 -7.29 -35.77
CA GLY A 74 -6.88 -7.86 -35.86
C GLY A 74 -7.68 -7.31 -37.03
N ASP A 75 -7.66 -5.99 -37.25
CA ASP A 75 -8.42 -5.32 -38.33
C ASP A 75 -7.85 -5.64 -39.71
N LEU A 76 -6.52 -5.75 -39.83
CA LEU A 76 -5.85 -6.21 -41.05
C LEU A 76 -6.17 -7.69 -41.34
N SER A 77 -6.35 -8.51 -40.30
CA SER A 77 -6.76 -9.91 -40.43
C SER A 77 -8.23 -10.05 -40.87
N LEU A 78 -9.11 -9.15 -40.42
CA LEU A 78 -10.52 -9.12 -40.83
C LEU A 78 -10.71 -8.60 -42.26
N LYS A 79 -9.87 -7.67 -42.71
CA LYS A 79 -9.94 -7.07 -44.05
C LYS A 79 -9.39 -7.97 -45.17
N ASN A 80 -8.66 -9.04 -44.82
CA ASN A 80 -8.11 -10.00 -45.80
C ASN A 80 -9.00 -11.24 -46.01
N ARG A 81 -10.30 -11.16 -45.72
CA ARG A 81 -11.25 -12.20 -46.15
C ARG A 81 -11.69 -11.90 -47.59
N PRO A 82 -11.24 -12.68 -48.61
CA PRO A 82 -11.73 -12.50 -49.97
C PRO A 82 -13.21 -12.85 -49.99
N HIS A 83 -14.05 -11.83 -50.21
CA HIS A 83 -15.44 -12.02 -50.59
C HIS A 83 -15.45 -12.58 -52.02
N SER A 84 -15.65 -13.89 -52.11
CA SER A 84 -16.02 -14.63 -53.32
C SER A 84 -17.45 -14.33 -53.73
#